data_AF-A0A965I1X6-F1
#
_entry.id   AF-A0A965I1X6-F1
#
_cell.length_a   1.000
_cell.length_b   1.000
_cell.length_c   1.000
_cell.angle_alpha   90.00
_cell.angle_beta   90.00
_cell.angle_gamma   90.00
#
_symmetry.space_group_name_H-M   'P 1'
#
loop_
_entity.id
_entity.type
_entity.pdbx_description
1 polymer ?
#
loop_
_entity_poly.entity_id
_entity_poly.type
_entity_poly.pdbx_seq_one_letter_code
_entity_poly.pdbx_strand_id
1 'polypeptide(L)'
;MNIDWLSFTPGSSLIGGMLIGLAASLLLLGQGRVLGASGILLSAFVERAGWRQIFIASVFITPLILMQTNIIPSNITPVDEIWRIIFGGLLVGFGAQLGSGCTSGHGICGLARLSKRSLVAVVTFMVTAMLTVALLGTGINS
;
A
#
# COMPACT_ATOMS: atom_id res chain seq x y z
N MET A 1 -13.62 -24.90 3.86
CA MET A 1 -12.90 -23.74 4.45
C MET A 1 -12.37 -24.19 5.81
N ASN A 2 -11.13 -24.67 5.84
CA ASN A 2 -10.43 -24.87 7.11
C ASN A 2 -9.79 -23.52 7.43
N ILE A 3 -10.10 -22.94 8.59
CA ILE A 3 -9.51 -21.67 9.00
C ILE A 3 -8.13 -22.03 9.54
N ASP A 4 -7.06 -21.61 8.86
CA ASP A 4 -5.69 -21.86 9.30
C ASP A 4 -5.37 -21.03 10.55
N TRP A 5 -5.79 -21.50 11.72
CA TRP A 5 -5.55 -20.87 13.03
C TRP A 5 -4.06 -20.65 13.32
N LEU A 6 -3.17 -21.43 12.70
CA LEU A 6 -1.71 -21.28 12.78
C LEU A 6 -1.18 -20.02 12.08
N SER A 7 -1.90 -19.51 11.07
CA SER A 7 -1.55 -18.27 10.36
C SER A 7 -2.14 -17.02 11.00
N PHE A 8 -3.07 -17.21 11.94
CA PHE A 8 -3.71 -16.12 12.68
C PHE A 8 -2.70 -15.58 13.70
N THR A 9 -2.02 -14.50 13.33
CA THR A 9 -0.96 -13.87 14.14
C THR A 9 -1.41 -12.49 14.66
N PRO A 10 -2.39 -12.44 15.59
CA PRO A 10 -3.01 -11.19 16.02
C PRO A 10 -2.01 -10.23 16.67
N GLY A 11 -1.00 -10.76 17.37
CA GLY A 11 0.06 -9.95 17.99
C GLY A 11 0.88 -9.16 16.96
N SER A 12 1.37 -9.80 15.90
CA SER A 12 2.14 -9.12 14.86
C SER A 12 1.29 -8.14 14.05
N SER A 13 0.03 -8.48 13.75
CA SER A 13 -0.89 -7.55 13.09
C SER A 13 -1.16 -6.30 13.93
N LEU A 14 -1.32 -6.44 15.24
CA LEU A 14 -1.50 -5.32 16.17
C LEU A 14 -0.26 -4.43 16.22
N ILE A 15 0.93 -5.02 16.38
CA ILE A 15 2.20 -4.29 16.42
C ILE A 15 2.45 -3.55 15.11
N GLY A 16 2.21 -4.21 13.97
CA GLY A 16 2.31 -3.58 12.64
C GLY A 16 1.35 -2.40 12.49
N GLY A 17 0.10 -2.57 12.91
CA GLY A 17 -0.89 -1.48 12.91
C GLY A 17 -0.49 -0.29 13.78
N MET A 18 0.02 -0.55 14.99
CA MET A 18 0.53 0.50 15.89
C MET A 18 1.71 1.25 15.28
N LEU A 19 2.67 0.54 14.66
CA LEU A 19 3.84 1.15 14.02
C LEU A 19 3.43 2.05 12.84
N ILE A 20 2.52 1.57 11.97
CA ILE A 20 2.02 2.36 10.83
C ILE A 20 1.24 3.60 11.34
N GLY A 21 0.40 3.43 12.36
CA GLY A 21 -0.36 4.53 12.97
C GLY A 21 0.53 5.59 13.63
N LEU A 22 1.56 5.16 14.35
CA LEU A 22 2.56 6.07 14.94
C LEU A 22 3.32 6.82 13.84
N ALA A 23 3.82 6.12 12.82
CA ALA A 23 4.53 6.75 11.70
C ALA A 23 3.66 7.77 10.97
N ALA A 24 2.38 7.46 10.72
CA ALA A 24 1.44 8.39 10.11
C ALA A 24 1.18 9.62 10.99
N SER A 25 1.05 9.42 12.31
CA SER A 25 0.82 10.50 13.28
C SER A 25 2.03 11.42 13.41
N LEU A 26 3.24 10.86 13.44
CA LEU A 26 4.51 11.60 13.43
C LEU A 26 4.67 12.45 12.17
N LEU A 27 4.31 11.92 11.00
CA LEU A 27 4.34 12.69 9.75
C LEU A 27 3.31 13.83 9.73
N LEU A 28 2.12 13.58 10.28
CA LEU A 28 1.08 14.60 10.39
C LEU A 28 1.45 15.70 11.39
N LEU A 29 2.01 15.35 12.56
CA LEU A 29 2.38 16.30 13.60
C LEU A 29 3.66 17.06 13.27
N GLY A 30 4.66 16.39 12.68
CA GLY A 30 5.94 17.00 12.35
C GLY A 30 5.86 17.94 11.14
N GLN A 31 5.16 17.53 10.07
CA GLN A 31 5.16 18.25 8.79
C GLN A 31 3.79 18.80 8.38
N GLY A 32 2.73 18.56 9.17
CA GLY A 32 1.36 18.98 8.84
C GLY A 32 0.76 18.27 7.62
N ARG A 33 1.46 17.27 7.05
CA ARG A 33 1.08 16.62 5.79
C ARG A 33 0.55 15.21 6.06
N VAL A 34 -0.48 14.84 5.30
CA VAL A 34 -1.13 13.52 5.38
C VAL A 34 -0.25 12.45 4.75
N LEU A 35 -0.14 11.27 5.38
CA LEU A 35 0.60 10.13 4.85
C LEU A 35 -0.08 9.63 3.56
N GLY A 36 0.48 9.94 2.39
CA GLY A 36 -0.03 9.46 1.11
C GLY A 36 1.12 9.08 0.18
N ALA A 37 1.28 7.79 -0.09
CA ALA A 37 2.38 7.28 -0.92
C ALA A 37 2.41 7.92 -2.31
N SER A 38 1.26 8.01 -3.00
CA SER A 38 1.15 8.66 -4.32
C SER A 38 1.49 10.16 -4.28
N GLY A 39 1.09 10.86 -3.21
CA GLY A 39 1.37 12.29 -3.05
C GLY A 39 2.85 12.56 -2.75
N ILE A 40 3.48 11.71 -1.94
CA ILE A 40 4.92 11.78 -1.65
C ILE A 40 5.74 11.49 -2.91
N LEU A 41 5.34 10.49 -3.72
CA LEU A 41 5.97 10.18 -5.00
C LEU A 41 5.86 11.35 -5.99
N LEU A 42 4.66 11.86 -6.24
CA LEU A 42 4.45 12.97 -7.18
C LEU A 42 5.22 14.22 -6.74
N SER A 43 5.18 14.53 -5.45
CA SER A 43 5.79 15.75 -4.94
C SER A 43 7.31 15.64 -4.77
N ALA A 44 7.89 14.44 -4.80
CA ALA A 44 9.34 14.26 -4.80
C ALA A 44 9.98 14.66 -6.13
N PHE A 45 9.23 14.59 -7.23
CA PHE A 45 9.67 15.07 -8.54
C PHE A 45 9.58 16.61 -8.67
N VAL A 46 8.68 17.25 -7.92
CA VAL A 46 8.42 18.70 -8.02
C VAL A 46 9.17 19.50 -6.96
N GLU A 47 9.21 19.03 -5.71
CA GLU A 47 9.90 19.70 -4.60
C GLU A 47 10.96 18.80 -3.98
N ARG A 48 12.22 19.25 -4.00
CA ARG A 48 13.36 18.57 -3.35
C ARG A 48 13.36 18.79 -1.83
N ALA A 49 12.37 18.26 -1.14
CA ALA A 49 12.40 18.16 0.32
C ALA A 49 13.17 16.90 0.73
N GLY A 50 14.29 17.04 1.45
CA GLY A 50 15.19 15.92 1.79
C GLY A 50 14.52 14.73 2.47
N TRP A 51 13.50 14.97 3.31
CA TRP A 51 12.76 13.90 3.99
C TRP A 51 11.97 13.00 3.02
N ARG A 52 11.51 13.52 1.87
CA ARG A 52 10.79 12.74 0.85
C ARG A 52 11.71 11.75 0.15
N GLN A 53 12.95 12.18 -0.12
CA GLN A 53 13.97 11.32 -0.72
C GLN A 53 14.35 10.18 0.23
N ILE A 54 14.44 10.47 1.53
CA ILE A 54 14.69 9.44 2.56
C ILE A 54 13.53 8.43 2.61
N PHE A 55 12.28 8.89 2.51
CA PHE A 55 11.12 8.00 2.45
C PHE A 55 11.13 7.11 1.18
N ILE A 56 11.45 7.69 0.01
CA ILE A 56 11.55 6.90 -1.22
C ILE A 56 12.71 5.90 -1.13
N ALA A 57 13.87 6.35 -0.64
CA ALA A 57 15.03 5.50 -0.44
C ALA A 57 14.71 4.33 0.48
N SER A 58 13.99 4.54 1.59
CA SER A 58 13.62 3.46 2.50
C SER A 58 12.72 2.41 1.85
N VAL A 59 11.76 2.82 1.00
CA VAL A 59 10.89 1.89 0.25
C VAL A 59 11.68 0.95 -0.66
N PHE A 60 12.81 1.39 -1.22
CA PHE A 60 13.70 0.53 -2.02
C PHE A 60 14.73 -0.23 -1.17
N ILE A 61 15.25 0.39 -0.11
CA ILE A 61 16.27 -0.21 0.76
C ILE A 61 15.69 -1.38 1.58
N THR A 62 14.48 -1.23 2.13
CA THR A 62 13.84 -2.27 2.94
C THR A 62 13.73 -3.63 2.24
N PRO A 63 13.17 -3.74 1.01
CA PRO A 63 13.12 -5.02 0.31
C PRO A 63 14.51 -5.55 -0.05
N LEU A 64 15.48 -4.68 -0.36
CA LEU A 64 16.87 -5.09 -0.61
C LEU A 64 17.51 -5.76 0.61
N ILE A 65 17.32 -5.19 1.80
CA ILE A 65 17.80 -5.77 3.06
C ILE A 65 17.10 -7.11 3.33
N LEU A 66 15.79 -7.18 3.12
CA LEU A 66 15.02 -8.41 3.35
C LEU A 66 15.40 -9.55 2.39
N MET A 67 15.84 -9.23 1.17
CA MET A 67 16.40 -10.22 0.25
C MET A 67 17.70 -10.85 0.78
N GLN A 68 18.47 -10.13 1.59
CA GLN A 68 19.71 -10.63 2.18
C GLN A 68 19.48 -11.49 3.43
N THR A 69 18.34 -11.37 4.11
CA THR A 69 18.08 -12.04 5.39
C THR A 69 17.42 -13.41 5.26
N ASN A 70 17.10 -13.90 4.06
CA ASN A 70 16.41 -15.18 3.81
C ASN A 70 15.07 -15.36 4.59
N ILE A 71 14.49 -14.26 5.09
CA ILE A 71 13.19 -14.28 5.81
C ILE A 71 12.03 -14.48 4.83
N ILE A 72 12.22 -14.08 3.57
CA ILE A 72 11.22 -14.20 2.52
C ILE A 72 11.41 -15.56 1.81
N PRO A 73 10.36 -16.38 1.64
CA PRO A 73 10.45 -17.59 0.85
C PRO A 73 10.86 -17.24 -0.59
N SER A 74 11.96 -17.83 -1.07
CA SER A 74 12.56 -17.60 -2.39
C SER A 74 11.74 -18.15 -3.57
N ASN A 75 10.53 -18.67 -3.30
CA ASN A 75 9.56 -19.06 -4.32
C ASN A 75 8.86 -17.82 -4.88
N ILE A 76 9.64 -16.92 -5.47
CA ILE A 76 9.09 -15.88 -6.34
C ILE A 76 8.79 -16.60 -7.65
N THR A 77 7.54 -17.04 -7.84
CA THR A 77 7.10 -17.49 -9.15
C THR A 77 7.33 -16.32 -10.11
N PRO A 78 8.10 -16.50 -11.20
CA PRO A 78 8.26 -15.46 -12.19
C PRO A 78 6.87 -15.01 -12.64
N VAL A 79 6.64 -13.70 -12.65
CA VAL A 79 5.37 -13.19 -13.17
C VAL A 79 5.48 -13.32 -14.68
N ASP A 80 4.84 -14.36 -15.22
CA ASP A 80 4.96 -14.75 -16.63
C ASP A 80 4.54 -13.63 -17.60
N GLU A 81 3.73 -12.68 -17.11
CA GLU A 81 3.12 -11.62 -17.91
C GLU A 81 3.50 -10.23 -17.40
N ILE A 82 4.69 -9.75 -17.78
CA ILE A 82 5.20 -8.41 -17.45
C ILE A 82 4.18 -7.30 -17.81
N TRP A 83 3.40 -7.52 -18.89
CA TRP A 83 2.38 -6.61 -19.37
C TRP A 83 1.28 -6.38 -18.33
N ARG A 84 0.87 -7.42 -17.60
CA ARG A 84 -0.15 -7.30 -16.54
C ARG A 84 0.31 -6.40 -15.41
N ILE A 85 1.59 -6.43 -15.04
CA ILE A 85 2.17 -5.55 -14.03
C ILE A 85 2.19 -4.10 -14.53
N ILE A 86 2.65 -3.87 -15.76
CA ILE A 86 2.77 -2.53 -16.34
C ILE A 86 1.38 -1.88 -16.43
N PHE A 87 0.40 -2.58 -17.03
CA PHE A 87 -0.96 -2.06 -17.16
C PHE A 87 -1.65 -1.93 -15.83
N GLY A 88 -1.52 -2.92 -14.95
CA GLY A 88 -2.08 -2.86 -13.60
C GLY A 88 -1.54 -1.67 -12.81
N GLY A 89 -0.23 -1.44 -12.83
CA GLY A 89 0.40 -0.30 -12.18
C GLY A 89 -0.07 1.04 -12.74
N LEU A 90 -0.19 1.16 -14.06
CA LEU A 90 -0.67 2.38 -14.71
C LEU A 90 -2.14 2.67 -14.38
N LEU A 91 -3.00 1.65 -14.45
CA LEU A 91 -4.42 1.75 -14.08
C LEU A 91 -4.60 2.16 -12.62
N VAL A 92 -3.84 1.55 -11.70
CA VAL A 92 -3.87 1.88 -10.26
C VAL A 92 -3.37 3.30 -10.02
N GLY A 93 -2.27 3.70 -10.67
CA GLY A 93 -1.72 5.05 -10.58
C GLY A 93 -2.71 6.11 -11.09
N PHE A 94 -3.31 5.86 -12.25
CA PHE A 94 -4.33 6.74 -12.83
C PHE A 94 -5.58 6.82 -11.95
N GLY A 95 -6.06 5.68 -11.43
CA GLY A 95 -7.19 5.63 -10.51
C GLY A 95 -6.94 6.38 -9.19
N ALA A 96 -5.72 6.29 -8.64
CA ALA A 96 -5.33 7.05 -7.45
C ALA A 96 -5.29 8.56 -7.71
N GLN A 97 -4.90 8.98 -8.92
CA GLN A 97 -4.93 10.40 -9.31
C GLN A 97 -6.37 10.91 -9.43
N LEU A 98 -7.27 10.15 -10.09
CA LEU A 98 -8.69 10.49 -10.19
C LEU A 98 -9.36 10.56 -8.81
N GLY A 99 -9.00 9.65 -7.90
CA GLY A 99 -9.46 9.64 -6.51
C GLY A 99 -8.87 10.77 -5.64
N SER A 100 -8.05 11.67 -6.20
CA SER A 100 -7.32 12.71 -5.45
C SER A 100 -6.48 12.15 -4.29
N GLY A 101 -6.03 10.89 -4.39
CA GLY A 101 -5.22 10.22 -3.37
C GLY A 101 -5.25 8.69 -3.48
N CYS A 102 -4.32 8.06 -2.78
CA CYS A 102 -4.20 6.59 -2.73
C CYS A 102 -5.04 5.98 -1.60
N THR A 103 -5.18 4.66 -1.64
CA THR A 103 -5.81 3.83 -0.60
C THR A 103 -5.13 3.98 0.75
N SER A 104 -3.81 4.14 0.82
CA SER A 104 -3.09 4.36 2.08
C SER A 104 -3.42 5.71 2.73
N GLY A 105 -3.56 6.77 1.94
CA GLY A 105 -3.91 8.10 2.47
C GLY A 105 -5.37 8.25 2.88
N HIS A 106 -6.30 7.81 2.03
CA HIS A 106 -7.73 7.78 2.36
C HIS A 106 -8.04 6.76 3.46
N GLY A 107 -7.33 5.63 3.47
CA GLY A 107 -7.45 4.59 4.47
C GLY A 107 -6.94 5.04 5.82
N ILE A 108 -5.63 5.27 5.96
CA ILE A 108 -4.99 5.47 7.27
C ILE A 108 -5.41 6.83 7.86
N CYS A 109 -5.30 7.90 7.10
CA CYS A 109 -5.49 9.25 7.62
C CYS A 109 -6.87 9.85 7.32
N GLY A 110 -7.56 9.37 6.29
CA GLY A 110 -8.89 9.84 5.87
C GLY A 110 -10.03 9.20 6.67
N LEU A 111 -9.98 7.87 6.89
CA LEU A 111 -10.93 7.19 7.79
C LEU A 111 -10.73 7.58 9.25
N ALA A 112 -9.48 7.80 9.70
CA ALA A 112 -9.21 8.30 11.05
C ALA A 112 -9.85 9.68 11.32
N ARG A 113 -10.11 10.47 10.28
CA ARG A 113 -10.83 11.75 10.35
C ARG A 113 -12.34 11.64 10.18
N LEU A 114 -12.90 10.42 10.12
CA LEU A 114 -14.33 10.14 9.93
C LEU A 114 -14.95 10.86 8.71
N SER A 115 -14.14 11.05 7.66
CA SER A 115 -14.59 11.67 6.41
C SER A 115 -15.49 10.73 5.62
N LYS A 116 -16.75 11.12 5.39
CA LYS A 116 -17.70 10.37 4.53
C LYS A 116 -17.16 10.18 3.11
N ARG A 117 -16.50 11.21 2.55
CA ARG A 117 -15.87 11.16 1.22
C ARG A 117 -14.76 10.10 1.16
N SER A 118 -13.96 9.99 2.23
CA SER A 118 -12.87 9.02 2.32
C SER A 118 -13.40 7.59 2.45
N LEU A 119 -14.48 7.40 3.22
CA LEU A 119 -15.12 6.11 3.37
C LEU A 119 -15.64 5.60 2.02
N VAL A 120 -16.33 6.43 1.26
CA VAL A 120 -16.82 6.05 -0.09
C VAL A 120 -15.65 5.66 -0.99
N ALA A 121 -14.57 6.45 -1.03
CA ALA A 121 -13.40 6.17 -1.86
C ALA A 121 -12.75 4.81 -1.50
N VAL A 122 -12.56 4.54 -0.20
CA VAL A 122 -11.96 3.27 0.26
C VAL A 122 -12.85 2.08 -0.08
N VAL A 123 -14.16 2.20 0.14
CA VAL A 123 -15.12 1.13 -0.21
C VAL A 123 -15.10 0.87 -1.71
N THR A 124 -15.11 1.91 -2.55
CA THR A 124 -15.03 1.72 -4.00
C THR A 124 -13.75 1.02 -4.42
N PHE A 125 -12.59 1.42 -3.86
CA PHE A 125 -11.32 0.76 -4.19
C PHE A 125 -11.31 -0.71 -3.76
N MET A 126 -11.77 -1.02 -2.54
CA MET A 126 -11.79 -2.40 -2.06
C MET A 126 -12.77 -3.28 -2.83
N VAL A 127 -13.97 -2.78 -3.15
CA VAL A 127 -14.94 -3.51 -3.97
C VAL A 127 -14.36 -3.77 -5.37
N THR A 128 -13.76 -2.78 -6.01
CA THR A 128 -13.13 -2.98 -7.32
C THR A 128 -11.96 -3.96 -7.28
N ALA A 129 -11.14 -3.94 -6.21
CA ALA A 129 -10.03 -4.88 -6.04
C ALA A 129 -10.55 -6.31 -5.86
N MET A 130 -11.56 -6.49 -4.99
CA MET A 130 -12.20 -7.79 -4.79
C MET A 130 -12.82 -8.33 -6.08
N LEU A 131 -13.53 -7.48 -6.84
CA LEU A 131 -14.08 -7.87 -8.15
C LEU A 131 -12.98 -8.22 -9.15
N THR A 132 -11.92 -7.42 -9.22
CA THR A 132 -10.78 -7.69 -10.12
C THR A 132 -10.14 -9.04 -9.81
N VAL A 133 -9.93 -9.35 -8.53
CA VAL A 133 -9.39 -10.66 -8.10
C VAL A 133 -10.41 -11.78 -8.33
N ALA A 134 -11.70 -11.56 -8.10
CA ALA A 134 -12.72 -12.56 -8.37
C ALA A 134 -12.86 -12.87 -9.87
N LEU A 135 -12.59 -11.91 -10.75
CA LEU A 135 -12.69 -12.06 -12.21
C LEU A 135 -11.39 -12.57 -12.86
N LEU A 136 -10.24 -12.01 -12.48
CA LEU A 136 -8.93 -12.35 -13.06
C LEU A 136 -8.13 -13.37 -12.23
N GLY A 137 -8.44 -13.50 -10.94
CA GLY A 137 -7.76 -14.39 -10.00
C GLY A 137 -8.31 -15.82 -10.02
N THR A 138 -9.19 -16.19 -10.93
CA THR A 138 -9.68 -17.57 -11.11
C THR A 138 -8.62 -18.52 -11.70
N GLY A 139 -7.36 -18.08 -11.86
CA GLY A 139 -6.24 -18.89 -12.34
C GLY A 139 -5.31 -19.47 -11.27
N ILE A 140 -5.57 -19.27 -9.97
CA ILE A 140 -4.78 -19.88 -8.86
C ILE A 140 -5.31 -21.27 -8.44
N ASN A 141 -6.00 -21.96 -9.35
CA ASN A 141 -6.45 -23.34 -9.20
C ASN A 141 -6.10 -24.13 -10.47
N SER A 142 -4.80 -24.39 -10.67
CA SER A 142 -4.27 -25.51 -11.45
C SER A 142 -2.84 -25.77 -11.02
#